data_AF-A0A242NT05-F1
#
_entry.id   AF-A0A242NT05-F1
#
_cell.length_a   1.000
_cell.length_b   1.000
_cell.length_c   1.000
_cell.angle_alpha   90.00
_cell.angle_beta   90.00
_cell.angle_gamma   90.00
#
_symmetry.space_group_name_H-M   'P 1'
#
loop_
_entity.id
_entity.type
_entity.pdbx_description
1 polymer ?
#
loop_
_entity_poly.entity_id
_entity_poly.type
_entity_poly.pdbx_seq_one_letter_code
_entity_poly.pdbx_strand_id
1 'polypeptide(L)'
;MNNCTVVLKKISLKLFFKKRLFLLMLLIFSNNLFAILSFSVTTQMYIHGNAPEIQVSGGTKALNGIQLKLQVPNSDPLVITPGSSNQISVAFDTSPSMYSFDVDFSTMTNDDIIDIDGDYLGSSNNFKVDSVTAEWRDSNNNIIPSDSTAPLGSNICNSATYKGDSTLKLTFSISAKTQYGNPAESQPKEVSKTFTVKANDGICYIRPGVLAIIAKGGWIETDNWMSYGADTINRTDAYNPDQFVLHSGFKASATDSTGHHFPTTAFPEARFRIVPVNAISNYTYTLVKNPNGALISTARSSNPDSKSEFKFTDNAPAKDDQFIILVTNNQTNAQFYYRFSLNHWMYIYQQQLNWVDYNTAESLCTANNDRLPSRAELTNSFLATGVTNNENWYIPQNGYKRAIGEGLISEWGKLYPYAPNGIDNSGRDMMKDITDSLKHFVAYDFYFTYELSQLQNNGWTRRYSVGSVEGNVIVEPDSAFTMCVKY
;
A
#
# COMPACT_ATOMS: atom_id res chain seq x y z
N MET A 1 -56.74 46.67 100.52
CA MET A 1 -56.63 47.43 99.27
C MET A 1 -55.43 46.93 98.48
N ASN A 2 -55.71 46.49 97.24
CA ASN A 2 -54.87 46.43 96.03
C ASN A 2 -53.62 45.53 95.91
N ASN A 3 -53.81 44.52 95.03
CA ASN A 3 -53.07 44.20 93.80
C ASN A 3 -51.55 43.93 93.84
N CYS A 4 -51.16 42.70 93.47
CA CYS A 4 -50.38 42.47 92.24
C CYS A 4 -50.32 40.97 91.87
N THR A 5 -51.01 40.61 90.79
CA THR A 5 -50.93 39.29 90.14
C THR A 5 -50.50 39.52 88.68
N VAL A 6 -49.84 38.52 88.10
CA VAL A 6 -49.59 38.32 86.66
C VAL A 6 -48.30 38.92 86.07
N VAL A 7 -47.18 38.18 86.17
CA VAL A 7 -46.11 38.21 85.12
C VAL A 7 -45.53 36.82 84.78
N LEU A 8 -45.58 35.79 85.64
CA LEU A 8 -44.74 34.59 85.42
C LEU A 8 -45.28 33.46 84.50
N LYS A 9 -46.47 33.57 83.88
CA LYS A 9 -47.06 32.45 83.11
C LYS A 9 -46.78 32.44 81.59
N LYS A 10 -46.18 33.48 80.99
CA LYS A 10 -45.99 33.57 79.52
C LYS A 10 -44.67 33.03 78.96
N ILE A 11 -43.66 32.74 79.79
CA ILE A 11 -42.32 32.33 79.32
C ILE A 11 -42.21 30.79 79.13
N SER A 12 -43.04 30.00 79.82
CA SER A 12 -42.97 28.53 79.77
C SER A 12 -43.50 27.92 78.45
N LEU A 13 -44.50 28.52 77.82
CA LEU A 13 -45.14 27.95 76.63
C LEU A 13 -44.30 28.09 75.35
N LYS A 14 -43.52 29.18 75.20
CA LYS A 14 -42.66 29.40 74.02
C LYS A 14 -41.47 28.45 73.95
N LEU A 15 -40.92 28.03 75.10
CA LEU A 15 -39.82 27.05 75.13
C LEU A 15 -40.30 25.64 74.77
N PHE A 16 -41.52 25.28 75.17
CA PHE A 16 -42.09 23.95 74.92
C PHE A 16 -42.39 23.71 73.43
N PHE A 17 -42.89 24.73 72.72
CA PHE A 17 -43.13 24.64 71.27
C PHE A 17 -41.84 24.59 70.44
N LYS A 18 -40.77 25.31 70.83
CA LYS A 18 -39.48 25.24 70.12
C LYS A 18 -38.79 23.88 70.23
N LYS A 19 -38.86 23.22 71.39
CA LYS A 19 -38.28 21.88 71.57
C LYS A 19 -39.03 20.80 70.78
N ARG A 20 -40.37 20.87 70.70
CA ARG A 20 -41.16 19.95 69.87
C ARG A 20 -40.94 20.16 68.37
N LEU A 21 -40.81 21.40 67.91
CA LEU A 21 -40.52 21.69 66.51
C LEU A 21 -39.12 21.21 66.09
N PHE A 22 -38.13 21.35 66.98
CA PHE A 22 -36.78 20.84 66.74
C PHE A 22 -36.74 19.31 66.72
N LEU A 23 -37.47 18.64 67.60
CA LEU A 23 -37.60 17.18 67.60
C LEU A 23 -38.31 16.67 66.33
N LEU A 24 -39.34 17.38 65.87
CA LEU A 24 -40.06 17.06 64.64
C LEU A 24 -39.16 17.24 63.41
N MET A 25 -38.37 18.32 63.35
CA MET A 25 -37.36 18.52 62.30
C MET A 25 -36.30 17.41 62.31
N LEU A 26 -35.80 17.00 63.48
CA LEU A 26 -34.85 15.90 63.61
C LEU A 26 -35.43 14.56 63.13
N LEU A 27 -36.70 14.27 63.44
CA LEU A 27 -37.41 13.07 62.97
C LEU A 27 -37.67 13.06 61.46
N ILE A 28 -37.94 14.23 60.87
CA ILE A 28 -38.11 14.36 59.41
C ILE A 28 -36.75 14.24 58.70
N PHE A 29 -35.67 14.78 59.28
CA PHE A 29 -34.31 14.62 58.73
C PHE A 29 -33.79 13.18 58.84
N SER A 30 -34.09 12.45 59.93
CA SER A 30 -33.66 11.05 60.07
C SER A 30 -34.35 10.12 59.06
N ASN A 31 -35.63 10.35 58.74
CA ASN A 31 -36.33 9.52 57.74
C ASN A 31 -35.82 9.75 56.31
N ASN A 32 -35.34 10.96 55.99
CA ASN A 32 -34.74 11.24 54.68
C ASN A 32 -33.31 10.70 54.54
N LEU A 33 -32.53 10.65 55.63
CA LEU A 33 -31.18 10.08 55.61
C LEU A 33 -31.19 8.57 55.29
N PHE A 34 -32.16 7.81 55.79
CA PHE A 34 -32.30 6.39 55.43
C PHE A 34 -32.76 6.18 53.98
N ALA A 35 -33.63 7.05 53.45
CA ALA A 35 -34.05 7.00 52.05
C ALA A 35 -32.90 7.33 51.08
N ILE A 36 -32.05 8.32 51.41
CA ILE A 36 -30.90 8.70 50.60
C ILE A 36 -29.81 7.61 50.61
N LEU A 37 -29.62 6.92 51.74
CA LEU A 37 -28.73 5.76 51.82
C LEU A 37 -29.25 4.57 50.99
N SER A 38 -30.57 4.35 50.92
CA SER A 38 -31.14 3.27 50.10
C SER A 38 -31.06 3.49 48.58
N PHE A 39 -30.93 4.73 48.11
CA PHE A 39 -30.70 5.03 46.68
C PHE A 39 -29.21 5.01 46.27
N SER A 40 -28.30 4.88 47.24
CA SER A 40 -26.84 4.79 46.99
C SER A 40 -26.29 3.36 46.99
N VAL A 41 -27.12 2.38 47.33
CA VAL A 41 -26.74 0.97 47.20
C VAL A 41 -27.11 0.50 45.80
N THR A 42 -26.23 0.74 44.83
CA THR A 42 -26.14 -0.18 43.69
C THR A 42 -25.73 -1.53 44.26
N THR A 43 -26.69 -2.37 44.62
CA THR A 43 -26.44 -3.79 44.84
C THR A 43 -26.06 -4.37 43.49
N GLN A 44 -24.76 -4.34 43.19
CA GLN A 44 -24.20 -5.12 42.10
C GLN A 44 -24.40 -6.58 42.53
N MET A 45 -25.44 -7.22 41.98
CA MET A 45 -25.80 -8.60 42.28
C MET A 45 -24.73 -9.50 41.65
N TYR A 46 -23.62 -9.72 42.37
CA TYR A 46 -22.63 -10.72 42.01
C TYR A 46 -23.14 -12.09 42.45
N ILE A 47 -23.25 -13.01 41.50
CA ILE A 47 -23.46 -14.42 41.82
C ILE A 47 -22.10 -14.96 42.25
N HIS A 48 -21.96 -15.25 43.54
CA HIS A 48 -20.78 -15.96 44.05
C HIS A 48 -20.91 -17.42 43.62
N GLY A 49 -20.03 -17.84 42.72
CA GLY A 49 -20.17 -19.10 42.01
C GLY A 49 -18.84 -19.59 41.44
N ASN A 50 -18.95 -20.38 40.39
CA ASN A 50 -17.85 -20.96 39.64
C ASN A 50 -17.46 -20.01 38.51
N ALA A 51 -16.22 -20.14 38.03
CA ALA A 51 -15.85 -19.48 36.80
C ALA A 51 -16.64 -20.09 35.63
N PRO A 52 -17.03 -19.31 34.62
CA PRO A 52 -17.54 -19.89 33.39
C PRO A 52 -16.44 -20.72 32.72
N GLU A 53 -16.83 -21.69 31.89
CA GLU A 53 -15.92 -22.52 31.10
C GLU A 53 -16.27 -22.45 29.62
N ILE A 54 -15.26 -22.38 28.75
CA ILE A 54 -15.49 -22.41 27.29
C ILE A 54 -15.72 -23.87 26.86
N GLN A 55 -16.84 -24.14 26.20
CA GLN A 55 -17.17 -25.47 25.68
C GLN A 55 -16.26 -25.88 24.50
N VAL A 56 -16.35 -27.16 24.11
CA VAL A 56 -15.67 -27.65 22.91
C VAL A 56 -16.20 -26.95 21.66
N SER A 57 -17.52 -26.76 21.55
CA SER A 57 -18.17 -25.98 20.49
C SER A 57 -17.59 -24.57 20.38
N GLY A 58 -17.47 -23.87 21.52
CA GLY A 58 -16.85 -22.55 21.59
C GLY A 58 -15.40 -22.53 21.11
N GLY A 59 -14.61 -23.54 21.52
CA GLY A 59 -13.25 -23.71 21.03
C GLY A 59 -13.20 -23.91 19.50
N THR A 60 -14.10 -24.72 18.94
CA THR A 60 -14.20 -24.91 17.48
C THR A 60 -14.59 -23.63 16.75
N LYS A 61 -15.55 -22.85 17.27
CA LYS A 61 -15.94 -21.57 16.69
C LYS A 61 -14.79 -20.56 16.73
N ALA A 62 -14.06 -20.46 17.84
CA ALA A 62 -12.85 -19.64 17.93
C ALA A 62 -11.81 -20.03 16.87
N LEU A 63 -11.57 -21.34 16.67
CA LEU A 63 -10.67 -21.83 15.62
C LEU A 63 -11.15 -21.55 14.19
N ASN A 64 -12.46 -21.39 13.98
CA ASN A 64 -13.05 -21.00 12.70
C ASN A 64 -13.04 -19.48 12.50
N GLY A 65 -13.03 -18.70 13.59
CA GLY A 65 -12.91 -17.25 13.61
C GLY A 65 -11.47 -16.73 13.50
N ILE A 66 -10.46 -17.59 13.39
CA ILE A 66 -9.06 -17.15 13.27
C ILE A 66 -8.89 -16.21 12.07
N GLN A 67 -8.34 -15.02 12.34
CA GLN A 67 -7.98 -14.01 11.35
C GLN A 67 -6.46 -13.89 11.27
N LEU A 68 -5.90 -14.01 10.06
CA LEU A 68 -4.50 -13.69 9.80
C LEU A 68 -4.45 -12.29 9.20
N LYS A 69 -3.74 -11.37 9.83
CA LYS A 69 -3.67 -9.97 9.41
C LYS A 69 -2.27 -9.70 8.88
N LEU A 70 -2.17 -9.49 7.57
CA LEU A 70 -0.94 -9.06 6.91
C LEU A 70 -0.79 -7.55 7.08
N GLN A 71 0.28 -7.14 7.73
CA GLN A 71 0.64 -5.75 7.94
C GLN A 71 1.12 -5.14 6.64
N VAL A 72 0.44 -4.07 6.21
CA VAL A 72 0.81 -3.27 5.05
C VAL A 72 1.25 -1.90 5.56
N PRO A 73 2.50 -1.46 5.33
CA PRO A 73 2.96 -0.18 5.83
C PRO A 73 2.08 0.99 5.38
N ASN A 74 1.67 1.83 6.32
CA ASN A 74 0.82 3.01 6.09
C ASN A 74 -0.57 2.69 5.48
N SER A 75 -1.12 1.51 5.77
CA SER A 75 -2.46 1.07 5.37
C SER A 75 -3.06 0.20 6.48
N ASP A 76 -4.38 0.01 6.45
CA ASP A 76 -5.04 -0.97 7.30
C ASP A 76 -4.51 -2.39 6.98
N PRO A 77 -4.36 -3.26 7.99
CA PRO A 77 -3.94 -4.64 7.77
C PRO A 77 -4.93 -5.39 6.89
N LEU A 78 -4.39 -6.23 6.02
CA LEU A 78 -5.19 -7.07 5.15
C LEU A 78 -5.57 -8.36 5.88
N VAL A 79 -6.88 -8.60 6.03
CA VAL A 79 -7.39 -9.81 6.67
C VAL A 79 -7.42 -10.96 5.66
N ILE A 80 -6.59 -11.97 5.92
CA ILE A 80 -6.53 -13.23 5.18
C ILE A 80 -7.36 -14.27 5.94
N THR A 81 -8.40 -14.77 5.28
CA THR A 81 -9.21 -15.87 5.79
C THR A 81 -8.66 -17.19 5.25
N PRO A 82 -8.29 -18.16 6.10
CA PRO A 82 -7.85 -19.47 5.66
C PRO A 82 -8.91 -20.17 4.80
N GLY A 83 -8.46 -20.88 3.75
CA GLY A 83 -9.34 -21.70 2.93
C GLY A 83 -9.88 -22.91 3.69
N SER A 84 -10.87 -23.60 3.09
CA SER A 84 -11.56 -24.77 3.68
C SER A 84 -10.65 -25.97 4.01
N SER A 85 -9.42 -25.99 3.51
CA SER A 85 -8.42 -27.05 3.73
C SER A 85 -7.33 -26.68 4.76
N ASN A 86 -7.57 -25.68 5.62
CA ASN A 86 -6.55 -25.10 6.50
C ASN A 86 -5.28 -24.66 5.74
N GLN A 87 -5.46 -24.25 4.49
CA GLN A 87 -4.41 -23.73 3.65
C GLN A 87 -4.50 -22.21 3.65
N ILE A 88 -3.36 -21.56 3.85
CA ILE A 88 -3.18 -20.15 3.61
C ILE A 88 -2.22 -20.01 2.45
N SER A 89 -2.60 -19.18 1.48
CA SER A 89 -1.72 -18.82 0.38
C SER A 89 -1.19 -17.43 0.65
N VAL A 90 0.12 -17.31 0.74
CA VAL A 90 0.82 -16.08 1.08
C VAL A 90 1.72 -15.64 -0.06
N ALA A 91 2.04 -14.36 -0.09
CA ALA A 91 3.05 -13.83 -0.98
C ALA A 91 4.43 -14.42 -0.68
N PHE A 92 5.20 -14.74 -1.72
CA PHE A 92 6.55 -15.24 -1.53
C PHE A 92 7.50 -14.24 -0.84
N ASP A 93 7.23 -12.95 -1.00
CA ASP A 93 7.99 -11.83 -0.43
C ASP A 93 7.49 -11.42 0.95
N THR A 94 6.43 -12.06 1.46
CA THR A 94 6.03 -11.90 2.86
C THR A 94 6.93 -12.70 3.79
N SER A 95 7.09 -12.18 5.01
CA SER A 95 7.86 -12.82 6.07
C SER A 95 6.98 -13.00 7.31
N PRO A 96 7.35 -13.89 8.25
CA PRO A 96 6.64 -14.07 9.52
C PRO A 96 6.35 -12.76 10.25
N SER A 97 7.32 -11.84 10.27
CA SER A 97 7.23 -10.55 10.97
C SER A 97 6.12 -9.62 10.45
N MET A 98 5.60 -9.87 9.24
CA MET A 98 4.52 -9.09 8.65
C MET A 98 3.14 -9.57 9.10
N TYR A 99 3.04 -10.70 9.80
CA TYR A 99 1.76 -11.27 10.21
C TYR A 99 1.43 -10.99 11.66
N SER A 100 0.16 -10.70 11.90
CA SER A 100 -0.46 -10.64 13.22
C SER A 100 -1.73 -11.50 13.22
N PHE A 101 -2.18 -11.92 14.39
CA PHE A 101 -3.21 -12.94 14.51
C PHE A 101 -4.28 -12.51 15.51
N ASP A 102 -5.53 -12.81 15.19
CA ASP A 102 -6.67 -12.46 16.02
C ASP A 102 -7.78 -13.52 15.85
N VAL A 103 -8.85 -13.41 16.64
CA VAL A 103 -10.02 -14.26 16.56
C VAL A 103 -11.29 -13.41 16.50
N ASP A 104 -12.11 -13.65 15.47
CA ASP A 104 -13.47 -13.14 15.41
C ASP A 104 -14.41 -14.01 16.25
N PHE A 105 -14.87 -13.45 17.35
CA PHE A 105 -15.82 -14.08 18.27
C PHE A 105 -17.30 -13.83 17.92
N SER A 106 -17.61 -13.17 16.79
CA SER A 106 -18.98 -12.77 16.41
C SER A 106 -19.99 -13.91 16.31
N THR A 107 -19.52 -15.15 16.11
CA THR A 107 -20.36 -16.36 16.01
C THR A 107 -20.55 -17.10 17.34
N MET A 108 -19.87 -16.65 18.40
CA MET A 108 -19.94 -17.27 19.72
C MET A 108 -21.10 -16.70 20.54
N THR A 109 -21.81 -17.57 21.26
CA THR A 109 -23.03 -17.27 22.03
C THR A 109 -22.98 -17.91 23.41
N ASN A 110 -24.04 -17.74 24.20
CA ASN A 110 -24.20 -18.38 25.51
C ASN A 110 -24.09 -19.92 25.45
N ASP A 111 -24.42 -20.53 24.31
CA ASP A 111 -24.33 -21.99 24.12
C ASP A 111 -22.89 -22.49 24.03
N ASP A 112 -21.92 -21.58 23.88
CA ASP A 112 -20.50 -21.90 23.77
C ASP A 112 -19.75 -21.84 25.12
N ILE A 113 -20.47 -21.51 26.19
CA ILE A 113 -19.94 -21.52 27.56
C ILE A 113 -20.77 -22.46 28.45
N ILE A 114 -20.15 -22.90 29.55
CA ILE A 114 -20.84 -23.55 30.67
C ILE A 114 -20.66 -22.63 31.86
N ASP A 115 -21.77 -22.19 32.42
CA ASP A 115 -21.81 -21.55 33.73
C ASP A 115 -22.77 -22.36 34.60
N ILE A 116 -22.23 -22.99 35.63
CA ILE A 116 -23.00 -23.87 36.54
C ILE A 116 -24.02 -23.07 37.34
N ASP A 117 -23.76 -21.78 37.54
CA ASP A 117 -24.60 -20.87 38.32
C ASP A 117 -25.65 -20.17 37.45
N GLY A 118 -25.67 -20.46 36.15
CA GLY A 118 -26.70 -20.03 35.20
C GLY A 118 -26.54 -18.60 34.71
N ASP A 119 -25.35 -18.02 34.84
CA ASP A 119 -25.04 -16.70 34.28
C ASP A 119 -24.89 -16.77 32.75
N TYR A 120 -25.03 -15.62 32.12
CA TYR A 120 -24.94 -15.45 30.68
C TYR A 120 -23.76 -14.54 30.32
N LEU A 121 -23.33 -14.57 29.05
CA LEU A 121 -22.37 -13.60 28.54
C LEU A 121 -22.92 -12.17 28.71
N GLY A 122 -22.00 -11.23 28.92
CA GLY A 122 -22.32 -9.81 29.01
C GLY A 122 -22.85 -9.20 27.70
N SER A 123 -23.08 -7.89 27.70
CA SER A 123 -23.51 -7.16 26.50
C SER A 123 -22.37 -6.81 25.54
N SER A 124 -21.11 -6.91 25.96
CA SER A 124 -19.92 -6.60 25.16
C SER A 124 -18.65 -7.19 25.77
N ASN A 125 -17.62 -7.42 24.95
CA ASN A 125 -16.31 -7.94 25.36
C ASN A 125 -16.39 -9.29 26.11
N ASN A 126 -17.26 -10.16 25.60
CA ASN A 126 -17.61 -11.44 26.21
C ASN A 126 -16.53 -12.52 26.03
N PHE A 127 -15.65 -12.33 25.06
CA PHE A 127 -14.51 -13.20 24.81
C PHE A 127 -13.30 -12.33 24.54
N LYS A 128 -12.12 -12.82 24.94
CA LYS A 128 -10.83 -12.19 24.65
C LYS A 128 -9.79 -13.24 24.32
N VAL A 129 -8.79 -12.83 23.54
CA VAL A 129 -7.53 -13.54 23.39
C VAL A 129 -6.59 -13.01 24.48
N ASP A 130 -6.19 -13.87 25.41
CA ASP A 130 -5.21 -13.53 26.44
C ASP A 130 -3.77 -13.58 25.90
N SER A 131 -3.50 -14.54 25.03
CA SER A 131 -2.21 -14.65 24.34
C SER A 131 -2.33 -15.42 23.03
N VAL A 132 -1.43 -15.13 22.10
CA VAL A 132 -1.25 -15.90 20.86
C VAL A 132 0.22 -16.26 20.69
N THR A 133 0.46 -17.53 20.37
CA THR A 133 1.78 -18.04 20.00
C THR A 133 1.72 -18.53 18.56
N ALA A 134 2.63 -18.02 17.73
CA ALA A 134 2.76 -18.41 16.34
C ALA A 134 4.10 -19.15 16.13
N GLU A 135 4.01 -20.41 15.74
CA GLU A 135 5.17 -21.23 15.40
C GLU A 135 5.19 -21.47 13.89
N TRP A 136 6.16 -20.85 13.22
CA TRP A 136 6.41 -21.03 11.81
C TRP A 136 7.46 -22.13 11.61
N ARG A 137 7.25 -23.00 10.62
CA ARG A 137 8.25 -23.98 10.21
C ARG A 137 8.41 -24.05 8.71
N ASP A 138 9.64 -24.24 8.26
CA ASP A 138 9.93 -24.48 6.85
C ASP A 138 9.50 -25.89 6.39
N SER A 139 9.71 -26.19 5.11
CA SER A 139 9.39 -27.50 4.51
C SER A 139 10.21 -28.66 5.08
N ASN A 140 11.33 -28.37 5.74
CA ASN A 140 12.18 -29.34 6.42
C ASN A 140 11.86 -29.43 7.93
N ASN A 141 10.77 -28.79 8.38
CA ASN A 141 10.30 -28.74 9.77
C ASN A 141 11.20 -27.94 10.74
N ASN A 142 12.12 -27.11 10.23
CA ASN A 142 12.92 -26.20 11.04
C ASN A 142 12.09 -25.00 11.48
N ILE A 143 12.28 -24.54 12.72
CA ILE A 143 11.57 -23.37 13.25
C ILE A 143 12.07 -22.09 12.57
N ILE A 144 11.14 -21.28 12.09
CA ILE A 144 11.39 -19.92 11.60
C ILE A 144 10.96 -18.95 12.72
N PRO A 145 11.85 -18.04 13.18
CA PRO A 145 11.48 -17.03 14.17
C PRO A 145 10.28 -16.19 13.71
N SER A 146 9.36 -15.86 14.62
CA SER A 146 8.17 -15.06 14.31
C SER A 146 8.51 -13.61 13.92
N ASP A 147 9.65 -13.10 14.38
CA ASP A 147 10.23 -11.79 14.03
C ASP A 147 11.14 -11.84 12.80
N SER A 148 11.25 -13.01 12.15
CA SER A 148 12.04 -13.15 10.93
C SER A 148 11.53 -12.22 9.84
N THR A 149 12.46 -11.46 9.26
CA THR A 149 12.25 -10.64 8.06
C THR A 149 12.55 -11.41 6.78
N ALA A 150 13.06 -12.63 6.89
CA ALA A 150 13.35 -13.47 5.73
C ALA A 150 12.04 -13.88 5.04
N PRO A 151 11.95 -13.75 3.70
CA PRO A 151 10.77 -14.15 2.97
C PRO A 151 10.46 -15.64 3.15
N LEU A 152 9.18 -15.95 3.37
CA LEU A 152 8.62 -17.30 3.46
C LEU A 152 8.80 -18.07 2.14
N GLY A 153 8.82 -17.35 1.02
CA GLY A 153 9.10 -17.90 -0.30
C GLY A 153 10.51 -17.60 -0.82
N SER A 154 10.60 -17.57 -2.14
CA SER A 154 11.81 -17.29 -2.94
C SER A 154 11.39 -16.55 -4.21
N ASN A 155 12.31 -16.24 -5.12
CA ASN A 155 11.96 -15.66 -6.43
C ASN A 155 10.98 -16.57 -7.21
N ILE A 156 9.68 -16.27 -7.14
CA ILE A 156 8.60 -17.05 -7.77
C ILE A 156 8.69 -17.11 -9.29
N CYS A 157 9.46 -16.23 -9.90
CA CYS A 157 9.66 -16.20 -11.35
C CYS A 157 10.65 -17.24 -11.83
N ASN A 158 11.34 -17.89 -10.89
CA ASN A 158 12.14 -19.06 -11.12
C ASN A 158 11.64 -20.18 -10.22
N SER A 159 10.84 -21.08 -10.78
CA SER A 159 10.27 -22.23 -10.05
C SER A 159 11.33 -23.10 -9.37
N ALA A 160 12.59 -23.06 -9.82
CA ALA A 160 13.70 -23.79 -9.22
C ALA A 160 14.11 -23.29 -7.82
N THR A 161 13.68 -22.09 -7.40
CA THR A 161 14.05 -21.56 -6.08
C THR A 161 13.00 -21.81 -5.00
N TYR A 162 11.85 -22.40 -5.34
CA TYR A 162 10.77 -22.64 -4.39
C TYR A 162 11.25 -23.51 -3.22
N LYS A 163 11.14 -22.97 -2.00
CA LYS A 163 11.64 -23.61 -0.77
C LYS A 163 10.72 -24.71 -0.23
N GLY A 164 9.58 -24.97 -0.88
CA GLY A 164 8.55 -25.89 -0.39
C GLY A 164 7.50 -25.20 0.50
N ASP A 165 6.45 -25.93 0.82
CA ASP A 165 5.36 -25.45 1.67
C ASP A 165 5.84 -25.34 3.13
N SER A 166 5.51 -24.23 3.79
CA SER A 166 5.77 -24.02 5.21
C SER A 166 4.55 -24.41 6.06
N THR A 167 4.69 -24.45 7.38
CA THR A 167 3.58 -24.64 8.30
C THR A 167 3.51 -23.52 9.32
N LEU A 168 2.30 -23.14 9.70
CA LEU A 168 2.02 -22.16 10.76
C LEU A 168 1.12 -22.82 11.78
N LYS A 169 1.61 -23.05 12.99
CA LYS A 169 0.78 -23.45 14.13
C LYS A 169 0.46 -22.22 14.96
N LEU A 170 -0.82 -21.90 15.07
CA LEU A 170 -1.32 -20.88 15.97
C LEU A 170 -1.90 -21.55 17.21
N THR A 171 -1.46 -21.11 18.38
CA THR A 171 -2.04 -21.47 19.68
C THR A 171 -2.56 -20.20 20.33
N PHE A 172 -3.86 -20.16 20.58
CA PHE A 172 -4.53 -19.07 21.27
C PHE A 172 -4.91 -19.52 22.67
N SER A 173 -4.70 -18.66 23.65
CA SER A 173 -5.30 -18.75 24.97
C SER A 173 -6.50 -17.80 24.99
N ILE A 174 -7.71 -18.32 25.16
CA ILE A 174 -8.94 -17.55 25.13
C ILE A 174 -9.71 -17.66 26.45
N SER A 175 -10.31 -16.55 26.88
CA SER A 175 -11.18 -16.51 28.06
C SER A 175 -12.55 -15.94 27.71
N ALA A 176 -13.56 -16.43 28.41
CA ALA A 176 -14.93 -15.94 28.36
C ALA A 176 -15.24 -15.09 29.59
N LYS A 177 -16.15 -14.14 29.43
CA LYS A 177 -16.63 -13.25 30.48
C LYS A 177 -18.15 -13.26 30.53
N THR A 178 -18.68 -13.54 31.71
CA THR A 178 -20.11 -13.50 31.98
C THR A 178 -20.52 -12.18 32.62
N GLN A 179 -21.82 -11.92 32.67
CA GLN A 179 -22.40 -10.65 33.09
C GLN A 179 -22.36 -10.46 34.61
N TYR A 180 -22.59 -11.55 35.36
CA TYR A 180 -22.82 -11.60 36.79
C TYR A 180 -22.14 -12.82 37.44
N GLY A 181 -20.82 -12.87 37.51
CA GLY A 181 -20.08 -13.94 38.17
C GLY A 181 -18.99 -13.43 39.11
N ASN A 182 -18.71 -14.17 40.18
CA ASN A 182 -17.47 -14.04 40.93
C ASN A 182 -16.86 -15.44 41.17
N PRO A 183 -15.85 -15.85 40.37
CA PRO A 183 -15.21 -15.08 39.30
C PRO A 183 -16.07 -14.95 38.02
N ALA A 184 -16.09 -13.77 37.40
CA ALA A 184 -16.84 -13.49 36.15
C ALA A 184 -16.07 -13.87 34.88
N GLU A 185 -14.80 -14.25 34.99
CA GLU A 185 -13.96 -14.63 33.87
C GLU A 185 -13.55 -16.09 33.97
N SER A 186 -13.55 -16.79 32.84
CA SER A 186 -13.10 -18.17 32.76
C SER A 186 -11.60 -18.25 32.98
N GLN A 187 -11.13 -19.42 33.43
CA GLN A 187 -9.73 -19.76 33.21
C GLN A 187 -9.43 -19.77 31.70
N PRO A 188 -8.22 -19.33 31.29
CA PRO A 188 -7.87 -19.33 29.89
C PRO A 188 -7.85 -20.75 29.32
N LYS A 189 -8.51 -20.93 28.18
CA LYS A 189 -8.56 -22.19 27.44
C LYS A 189 -7.65 -22.10 26.22
N GLU A 190 -6.74 -23.06 26.11
CA GLU A 190 -5.89 -23.17 24.93
C GLU A 190 -6.63 -23.86 23.77
N VAL A 191 -6.59 -23.24 22.60
CA VAL A 191 -7.03 -23.81 21.32
C VAL A 191 -5.93 -23.63 20.31
N SER A 192 -5.70 -24.63 19.45
CA SER A 192 -4.65 -24.54 18.43
C SER A 192 -5.09 -25.07 17.08
N LYS A 193 -4.52 -24.51 16.02
CA LYS A 193 -4.75 -24.91 14.64
C LYS A 193 -3.49 -24.74 13.82
N THR A 194 -3.22 -25.74 12.98
CA THR A 194 -2.07 -25.74 12.07
C THR A 194 -2.56 -25.49 10.66
N PHE A 195 -1.89 -24.56 9.98
CA PHE A 195 -2.12 -24.21 8.59
C PHE A 195 -0.94 -24.66 7.72
N THR A 196 -1.24 -25.15 6.53
CA THR A 196 -0.25 -25.24 5.46
C THR A 196 -0.11 -23.88 4.80
N VAL A 197 1.12 -23.38 4.72
CA VAL A 197 1.45 -22.08 4.16
C VAL A 197 2.09 -22.27 2.80
N LYS A 198 1.40 -21.85 1.76
CA LYS A 198 1.90 -21.90 0.38
C LYS A 198 2.39 -20.53 -0.06
N ALA A 199 3.67 -20.45 -0.38
CA ALA A 199 4.35 -19.24 -0.82
C ALA A 199 4.80 -19.35 -2.28
N ASN A 200 3.98 -19.99 -3.12
CA ASN A 200 4.28 -20.31 -4.53
C ASN A 200 3.58 -19.37 -5.53
N ASP A 201 3.16 -18.20 -5.05
CA ASP A 201 2.38 -17.24 -5.83
C ASP A 201 2.85 -15.80 -5.55
N GLY A 202 2.54 -14.88 -6.46
CA GLY A 202 2.78 -13.46 -6.30
C GLY A 202 3.14 -12.72 -7.58
N ILE A 203 3.76 -11.56 -7.39
CA ILE A 203 4.12 -10.64 -8.47
C ILE A 203 5.53 -10.89 -8.94
N CYS A 204 5.69 -11.13 -10.23
CA CYS A 204 6.96 -11.47 -10.81
C CYS A 204 7.70 -10.27 -11.38
N TYR A 205 7.02 -9.59 -12.28
CA TYR A 205 7.60 -8.46 -12.99
C TYR A 205 6.63 -7.30 -13.02
N ILE A 206 7.23 -6.12 -13.15
CA ILE A 206 6.54 -4.89 -13.45
C ILE A 206 7.05 -4.47 -14.81
N ARG A 207 6.15 -4.46 -15.78
CA ARG A 207 6.48 -4.32 -17.19
C ARG A 207 6.06 -2.94 -17.68
N PRO A 208 7.03 -2.04 -17.94
CA PRO A 208 6.76 -0.81 -18.68
C PRO A 208 6.06 -1.10 -20.01
N GLY A 209 5.06 -0.31 -20.35
CA GLY A 209 4.21 -0.46 -21.53
C GLY A 209 4.97 -0.68 -22.84
N VAL A 210 6.08 0.04 -23.07
CA VAL A 210 6.94 -0.12 -24.27
C VAL A 210 7.42 -1.56 -24.47
N LEU A 211 7.73 -2.29 -23.39
CA LEU A 211 8.18 -3.68 -23.49
C LEU A 211 7.03 -4.65 -23.73
N ALA A 212 5.84 -4.30 -23.27
CA ALA A 212 4.67 -5.14 -23.49
C ALA A 212 4.32 -5.21 -25.00
N ILE A 213 4.73 -4.23 -25.81
CA ILE A 213 4.58 -4.18 -27.28
C ILE A 213 5.42 -5.25 -28.01
N ILE A 214 6.45 -5.83 -27.37
CA ILE A 214 7.56 -6.50 -28.08
C ILE A 214 7.70 -7.99 -27.73
N ALA A 215 6.90 -8.50 -26.79
CA ALA A 215 6.93 -9.92 -26.47
C ALA A 215 6.05 -10.74 -27.44
N LYS A 216 6.51 -11.94 -27.83
CA LYS A 216 5.63 -12.96 -28.42
C LYS A 216 4.58 -13.36 -27.38
N GLY A 217 3.30 -13.01 -27.60
CA GLY A 217 2.28 -13.07 -26.54
C GLY A 217 2.31 -11.88 -25.56
N GLY A 218 2.99 -10.78 -25.92
CA GLY A 218 2.66 -9.41 -25.50
C GLY A 218 1.30 -9.00 -26.06
N TRP A 219 0.94 -7.70 -26.10
CA TRP A 219 -0.41 -7.27 -26.54
C TRP A 219 -0.85 -8.05 -27.80
N ILE A 220 -1.82 -8.95 -27.62
CA ILE A 220 -2.28 -9.84 -28.70
C ILE A 220 -3.21 -9.01 -29.58
N GLU A 221 -2.71 -8.02 -30.32
CA GLU A 221 -3.56 -7.35 -31.31
C GLU A 221 -2.87 -7.11 -32.67
N THR A 222 -1.56 -7.36 -32.84
CA THR A 222 -0.97 -7.58 -34.18
C THR A 222 0.33 -8.40 -34.09
N ASP A 223 0.63 -9.24 -35.08
CA ASP A 223 1.95 -9.86 -35.29
C ASP A 223 3.05 -8.81 -35.64
N ASN A 224 2.79 -7.51 -35.45
CA ASN A 224 3.75 -6.44 -35.66
C ASN A 224 4.71 -6.34 -34.48
N TRP A 225 5.68 -7.23 -34.47
CA TRP A 225 6.91 -7.05 -33.72
C TRP A 225 7.55 -5.70 -34.07
N MET A 226 7.71 -4.83 -33.09
CA MET A 226 8.65 -3.73 -33.20
C MET A 226 9.95 -4.11 -32.54
N SER A 227 10.97 -4.38 -33.37
CA SER A 227 12.39 -4.33 -33.00
C SER A 227 12.67 -3.15 -32.05
N TYR A 228 12.13 -1.98 -32.38
CA TYR A 228 12.63 -0.73 -31.85
C TYR A 228 12.47 -0.45 -30.35
N GLY A 229 11.65 -1.12 -29.54
CA GLY A 229 11.51 -0.73 -28.10
C GLY A 229 12.26 -1.59 -27.07
N ALA A 230 12.77 -2.76 -27.48
CA ALA A 230 13.61 -3.65 -26.67
C ALA A 230 15.02 -3.83 -27.28
N ASP A 231 15.20 -3.42 -28.53
CA ASP A 231 16.46 -3.57 -29.24
C ASP A 231 17.58 -2.71 -28.68
N THR A 232 18.78 -3.25 -28.90
CA THR A 232 20.12 -2.74 -28.62
C THR A 232 20.16 -1.22 -28.65
N ILE A 233 20.18 -0.62 -27.47
CA ILE A 233 20.91 0.64 -27.32
C ILE A 233 22.34 0.36 -27.70
N ASN A 234 23.00 1.36 -28.30
CA ASN A 234 24.42 1.30 -28.61
C ASN A 234 25.26 1.29 -27.31
N ARG A 235 25.04 0.30 -26.44
CA ARG A 235 25.65 0.06 -25.14
C ARG A 235 25.83 -1.44 -24.95
N THR A 236 26.99 -1.80 -24.44
CA THR A 236 27.33 -3.19 -24.14
C THR A 236 26.65 -3.70 -22.86
N ASP A 237 26.18 -2.79 -22.01
CA ASP A 237 25.54 -3.03 -20.71
C ASP A 237 24.09 -2.53 -20.67
N ALA A 238 23.30 -2.82 -21.71
CA ALA A 238 21.98 -2.21 -21.95
C ALA A 238 20.93 -2.34 -20.81
N TYR A 239 21.14 -3.19 -19.81
CA TYR A 239 20.29 -3.29 -18.64
C TYR A 239 21.05 -3.78 -17.40
N ASN A 240 20.55 -3.43 -16.21
CA ASN A 240 20.99 -4.01 -14.95
C ASN A 240 20.35 -5.40 -14.77
N PRO A 241 21.12 -6.51 -14.83
CA PRO A 241 20.56 -7.86 -14.74
C PRO A 241 19.98 -8.19 -13.35
N ASP A 242 20.37 -7.44 -12.32
CA ASP A 242 19.82 -7.61 -10.98
C ASP A 242 18.41 -7.03 -10.88
N GLN A 243 18.11 -5.98 -11.64
CA GLN A 243 16.82 -5.29 -11.60
C GLN A 243 15.88 -5.68 -12.75
N PHE A 244 16.42 -6.01 -13.93
CA PHE A 244 15.65 -6.08 -15.17
C PHE A 244 15.90 -7.39 -15.93
N VAL A 245 14.82 -7.95 -16.47
CA VAL A 245 14.84 -9.14 -17.33
C VAL A 245 14.28 -8.79 -18.69
N LEU A 246 15.05 -9.04 -19.74
CA LEU A 246 14.69 -8.74 -21.12
C LEU A 246 13.30 -9.31 -21.47
N HIS A 247 12.46 -8.49 -22.12
CA HIS A 247 11.05 -8.74 -22.45
C HIS A 247 10.08 -8.99 -21.28
N SER A 248 10.58 -9.26 -20.07
CA SER A 248 9.74 -9.51 -18.90
C SER A 248 9.42 -8.21 -18.15
N GLY A 249 10.42 -7.34 -17.97
CA GLY A 249 10.31 -6.08 -17.23
C GLY A 249 11.26 -6.00 -16.03
N PHE A 250 11.00 -5.09 -15.11
CA PHE A 250 11.69 -5.04 -13.82
C PHE A 250 11.19 -6.17 -12.92
N LYS A 251 12.09 -6.83 -12.19
CA LYS A 251 11.70 -7.78 -11.15
C LYS A 251 10.93 -7.00 -10.09
N ALA A 252 9.76 -7.50 -9.67
CA ALA A 252 8.92 -6.78 -8.72
C ALA A 252 9.62 -6.55 -7.36
N SER A 253 10.51 -7.46 -6.97
CA SER A 253 11.33 -7.35 -5.76
C SER A 253 12.54 -6.43 -5.89
N ALA A 254 12.91 -6.00 -7.10
CA ALA A 254 14.08 -5.17 -7.29
C ALA A 254 13.83 -3.73 -6.84
N THR A 255 14.87 -3.13 -6.30
CA THR A 255 14.91 -1.73 -5.86
C THR A 255 16.11 -1.01 -6.45
N ASP A 256 16.07 0.32 -6.41
CA ASP A 256 17.23 1.17 -6.61
C ASP A 256 18.19 1.13 -5.39
N SER A 257 19.28 1.88 -5.47
CA SER A 257 20.28 1.98 -4.40
C SER A 257 19.75 2.56 -3.08
N THR A 258 18.58 3.20 -3.11
CA THR A 258 17.91 3.83 -1.96
C THR A 258 16.74 3.00 -1.42
N GLY A 259 16.44 1.86 -2.05
CA GLY A 259 15.35 0.97 -1.65
C GLY A 259 13.99 1.27 -2.29
N HIS A 260 13.93 2.14 -3.32
CA HIS A 260 12.68 2.41 -4.04
C HIS A 260 12.45 1.39 -5.16
N HIS A 261 11.19 0.96 -5.30
CA HIS A 261 10.76 0.12 -6.42
C HIS A 261 10.38 0.97 -7.64
N PHE A 262 10.42 0.37 -8.83
CA PHE A 262 9.89 0.99 -10.04
C PHE A 262 8.36 1.26 -9.91
N PRO A 263 7.80 2.28 -10.56
CA PRO A 263 8.52 3.43 -11.07
C PRO A 263 8.96 4.37 -9.95
N THR A 264 10.14 4.98 -10.10
CA THR A 264 10.55 6.16 -9.32
C THR A 264 10.35 7.46 -10.11
N THR A 265 10.12 7.35 -11.41
CA THR A 265 9.78 8.48 -12.29
C THR A 265 8.44 8.21 -12.95
N ALA A 266 7.63 9.23 -13.20
CA ALA A 266 6.42 9.06 -14.00
C ALA A 266 6.11 10.30 -14.83
N PHE A 267 5.19 10.12 -15.76
CA PHE A 267 4.64 11.16 -16.61
C PHE A 267 3.20 10.82 -16.99
N PRO A 268 2.38 11.81 -17.38
CA PRO A 268 1.04 11.54 -17.87
C PRO A 268 1.02 10.51 -19.01
N GLU A 269 0.05 9.60 -18.99
CA GLU A 269 -0.08 8.47 -19.93
C GLU A 269 1.00 7.38 -19.83
N ALA A 270 1.99 7.51 -18.93
CA ALA A 270 2.92 6.41 -18.67
C ALA A 270 2.14 5.17 -18.20
N ARG A 271 2.41 4.03 -18.84
CA ARG A 271 1.70 2.76 -18.59
C ARG A 271 2.65 1.69 -18.15
N PHE A 272 2.26 0.93 -17.14
CA PHE A 272 2.95 -0.29 -16.74
C PHE A 272 1.95 -1.39 -16.43
N ARG A 273 2.43 -2.63 -16.43
CA ARG A 273 1.65 -3.82 -16.18
C ARG A 273 2.24 -4.63 -15.05
N ILE A 274 1.40 -5.08 -14.13
CA ILE A 274 1.78 -6.07 -13.14
C ILE A 274 1.70 -7.47 -13.78
N VAL A 275 2.77 -8.22 -13.70
CA VAL A 275 2.89 -9.57 -14.27
C VAL A 275 3.10 -10.57 -13.12
N PRO A 276 2.06 -11.29 -12.70
CA PRO A 276 2.16 -12.34 -11.70
C PRO A 276 2.78 -13.62 -12.28
N VAL A 277 3.03 -14.61 -11.42
CA VAL A 277 3.60 -15.91 -11.83
C VAL A 277 2.62 -16.75 -12.66
N ASN A 278 1.33 -16.72 -12.35
CA ASN A 278 0.31 -17.42 -13.14
C ASN A 278 -0.34 -16.48 -14.17
N ALA A 279 -1.24 -17.02 -15.01
CA ALA A 279 -1.99 -16.23 -15.98
C ALA A 279 -2.71 -15.03 -15.31
N ILE A 280 -2.64 -13.85 -15.94
CA ILE A 280 -3.22 -12.61 -15.40
C ILE A 280 -4.73 -12.74 -15.18
N SER A 281 -5.40 -13.55 -16.00
CA SER A 281 -6.80 -13.94 -15.82
C SER A 281 -7.12 -14.47 -14.41
N ASN A 282 -6.19 -15.13 -13.73
CA ASN A 282 -6.37 -15.68 -12.39
C ASN A 282 -6.36 -14.62 -11.27
N TYR A 283 -6.06 -13.35 -11.57
CA TYR A 283 -5.90 -12.32 -10.54
C TYR A 283 -6.88 -11.16 -10.69
N THR A 284 -7.18 -10.50 -9.58
CA THR A 284 -7.82 -9.18 -9.52
C THR A 284 -6.85 -8.16 -8.97
N TYR A 285 -7.09 -6.89 -9.31
CA TYR A 285 -6.19 -5.78 -9.01
C TYR A 285 -7.00 -4.63 -8.41
N THR A 286 -6.52 -4.05 -7.31
CA THR A 286 -7.21 -2.97 -6.61
C THR A 286 -6.22 -1.88 -6.22
N LEU A 287 -6.51 -0.63 -6.59
CA LEU A 287 -5.77 0.52 -6.14
C LEU A 287 -6.18 0.84 -4.69
N VAL A 288 -5.35 0.41 -3.73
CA VAL A 288 -5.59 0.65 -2.29
C VAL A 288 -5.18 2.06 -1.92
N LYS A 289 -4.02 2.52 -2.40
CA LYS A 289 -3.52 3.87 -2.20
C LYS A 289 -3.15 4.49 -3.54
N ASN A 290 -3.82 5.59 -3.88
CA ASN A 290 -3.70 6.29 -5.14
C ASN A 290 -3.69 7.81 -4.90
N PRO A 291 -2.54 8.38 -4.49
CA PRO A 291 -2.42 9.80 -4.18
C PRO A 291 -2.88 10.65 -5.37
N ASN A 292 -3.71 11.66 -5.09
CA ASN A 292 -4.27 12.59 -6.08
C ASN A 292 -5.01 11.94 -7.28
N GLY A 293 -5.40 10.67 -7.19
CA GLY A 293 -5.95 9.96 -8.35
C GLY A 293 -4.97 9.88 -9.53
N ALA A 294 -3.66 9.89 -9.22
CA ALA A 294 -2.59 9.93 -10.21
C ALA A 294 -2.53 8.68 -11.10
N LEU A 295 -3.10 7.56 -10.66
CA LEU A 295 -3.11 6.29 -11.38
C LEU A 295 -4.54 5.81 -11.65
N ILE A 296 -4.78 5.26 -12.84
CA ILE A 296 -6.05 4.59 -13.18
C ILE A 296 -5.78 3.18 -13.72
N SER A 297 -6.72 2.27 -13.48
CA SER A 297 -6.73 0.98 -14.18
C SER A 297 -7.30 1.16 -15.57
N THR A 298 -6.66 0.57 -16.57
CA THR A 298 -7.06 0.66 -17.98
C THR A 298 -7.50 -0.71 -18.51
N ALA A 299 -8.31 -1.41 -17.72
CA ALA A 299 -8.94 -2.65 -18.16
C ALA A 299 -9.82 -2.37 -19.40
N ARG A 300 -9.47 -2.99 -20.51
CA ARG A 300 -10.16 -2.92 -21.80
C ARG A 300 -10.96 -4.21 -21.99
N SER A 301 -12.18 -4.05 -22.48
CA SER A 301 -13.08 -5.16 -22.75
C SER A 301 -12.58 -6.11 -23.84
N SER A 302 -11.78 -5.61 -24.81
CA SER A 302 -11.19 -6.43 -25.88
C SER A 302 -10.09 -7.37 -25.39
N ASN A 303 -9.46 -7.05 -24.26
CA ASN A 303 -8.33 -7.79 -23.74
C ASN A 303 -8.46 -7.96 -22.22
N PRO A 304 -9.01 -9.09 -21.72
CA PRO A 304 -9.20 -9.36 -20.29
C PRO A 304 -7.94 -9.24 -19.45
N ASP A 305 -6.79 -9.38 -20.11
CA ASP A 305 -5.47 -9.39 -19.54
C ASP A 305 -5.01 -7.94 -19.21
N SER A 306 -5.55 -6.93 -19.88
CA SER A 306 -5.31 -5.50 -19.59
C SER A 306 -5.75 -5.03 -18.20
N LYS A 307 -6.49 -5.85 -17.44
CA LYS A 307 -6.84 -5.54 -16.05
C LYS A 307 -5.66 -5.37 -15.11
N SER A 308 -4.48 -5.87 -15.49
CA SER A 308 -3.24 -5.66 -14.73
C SER A 308 -2.44 -4.43 -15.19
N GLU A 309 -3.00 -3.65 -16.10
CA GLU A 309 -2.42 -2.43 -16.63
C GLU A 309 -2.88 -1.20 -15.84
N PHE A 310 -1.93 -0.32 -15.59
CA PHE A 310 -2.12 0.94 -14.91
C PHE A 310 -1.54 2.07 -15.74
N LYS A 311 -2.23 3.21 -15.72
CA LYS A 311 -1.87 4.40 -16.47
C LYS A 311 -1.86 5.62 -15.58
N PHE A 312 -0.81 6.43 -15.68
CA PHE A 312 -0.74 7.72 -15.00
C PHE A 312 -1.65 8.75 -15.67
N THR A 313 -2.36 9.54 -14.86
CA THR A 313 -3.19 10.67 -15.31
C THR A 313 -2.37 11.96 -15.35
N ASP A 314 -3.01 13.09 -15.67
CA ASP A 314 -2.37 14.41 -15.56
C ASP A 314 -2.18 14.87 -14.09
N ASN A 315 -2.76 14.15 -13.12
CA ASN A 315 -2.68 14.52 -11.72
C ASN A 315 -1.34 14.05 -11.12
N ALA A 316 -0.41 14.99 -10.93
CA ALA A 316 0.83 14.71 -10.23
C ALA A 316 0.57 14.44 -8.73
N PRO A 317 1.08 13.34 -8.15
CA PRO A 317 1.09 13.15 -6.69
C PRO A 317 2.16 14.05 -6.05
N ALA A 318 2.19 14.15 -4.72
CA ALA A 318 3.33 14.77 -4.05
C ALA A 318 4.56 13.85 -4.11
N LYS A 319 5.75 14.42 -3.93
CA LYS A 319 7.00 13.65 -3.86
C LYS A 319 6.91 12.61 -2.75
N ASP A 320 7.39 11.41 -3.03
CA ASP A 320 7.44 10.27 -2.10
C ASP A 320 6.08 9.74 -1.62
N ASP A 321 4.97 10.26 -2.17
CA ASP A 321 3.64 9.69 -1.93
C ASP A 321 3.63 8.22 -2.36
N GLN A 322 3.11 7.38 -1.47
CA GLN A 322 3.11 5.93 -1.67
C GLN A 322 1.91 5.50 -2.52
N PHE A 323 2.18 4.69 -3.52
CA PHE A 323 1.18 3.93 -4.27
C PHE A 323 1.12 2.50 -3.74
N ILE A 324 -0.08 1.95 -3.59
CA ILE A 324 -0.28 0.56 -3.17
C ILE A 324 -1.32 -0.08 -4.08
N ILE A 325 -0.91 -1.13 -4.79
CA ILE A 325 -1.78 -1.96 -5.63
C ILE A 325 -1.89 -3.33 -4.98
N LEU A 326 -3.10 -3.70 -4.55
CA LEU A 326 -3.41 -5.04 -4.08
C LEU A 326 -3.67 -5.96 -5.29
N VAL A 327 -3.06 -7.12 -5.29
CA VAL A 327 -3.24 -8.19 -6.27
C VAL A 327 -3.80 -9.40 -5.53
N THR A 328 -4.94 -9.93 -5.98
CA THR A 328 -5.58 -11.09 -5.35
C THR A 328 -5.70 -12.22 -6.36
N ASN A 329 -5.21 -13.41 -6.03
CA ASN A 329 -5.47 -14.61 -6.84
C ASN A 329 -6.89 -15.10 -6.56
N ASN A 330 -7.73 -15.15 -7.59
CA ASN A 330 -9.14 -15.53 -7.50
C ASN A 330 -9.36 -17.03 -7.24
N GLN A 331 -8.34 -17.87 -7.44
CA GLN A 331 -8.41 -19.32 -7.22
C GLN A 331 -8.01 -19.69 -5.79
N THR A 332 -6.99 -19.04 -5.25
CA THR A 332 -6.41 -19.36 -3.94
C THR A 332 -6.75 -18.35 -2.85
N ASN A 333 -7.33 -17.20 -3.21
CA ASN A 333 -7.48 -16.01 -2.38
C ASN A 333 -6.15 -15.47 -1.81
N ALA A 334 -5.02 -15.86 -2.41
CA ALA A 334 -3.71 -15.31 -2.06
C ALA A 334 -3.69 -13.82 -2.37
N GLN A 335 -3.15 -13.01 -1.46
CA GLN A 335 -3.10 -11.57 -1.60
C GLN A 335 -1.66 -11.06 -1.53
N PHE A 336 -1.34 -10.14 -2.43
CA PHE A 336 -0.02 -9.54 -2.64
C PHE A 336 -0.19 -8.03 -2.80
N TYR A 337 0.83 -7.25 -2.49
CA TYR A 337 0.83 -5.83 -2.81
C TYR A 337 2.05 -5.44 -3.61
N TYR A 338 1.87 -4.52 -4.55
CA TYR A 338 2.97 -3.79 -5.16
C TYR A 338 2.98 -2.36 -4.64
N ARG A 339 4.16 -1.90 -4.21
CA ARG A 339 4.34 -0.57 -3.63
C ARG A 339 5.50 0.15 -4.30
N PHE A 340 5.27 1.42 -4.62
CA PHE A 340 6.29 2.31 -5.15
C PHE A 340 5.98 3.76 -4.76
N SER A 341 6.91 4.66 -5.02
CA SER A 341 6.75 6.10 -4.87
C SER A 341 7.56 6.83 -5.92
N LEU A 342 7.17 8.08 -6.21
CA LEU A 342 7.81 8.87 -7.25
C LEU A 342 8.80 9.87 -6.64
N ASN A 343 10.02 9.81 -7.15
CA ASN A 343 11.08 10.79 -6.93
C ASN A 343 10.96 11.97 -7.89
N HIS A 344 10.41 11.75 -9.09
CA HIS A 344 10.26 12.78 -10.12
C HIS A 344 8.96 12.63 -10.93
N TRP A 345 8.25 13.74 -11.10
CA TRP A 345 7.11 13.85 -12.01
C TRP A 345 7.45 14.72 -13.22
N MET A 346 7.45 14.10 -14.39
CA MET A 346 7.82 14.71 -15.67
C MET A 346 6.55 15.05 -16.47
N TYR A 347 6.54 16.19 -17.13
CA TYR A 347 5.44 16.57 -18.02
C TYR A 347 5.91 17.53 -19.13
N ILE A 348 5.05 17.74 -20.12
CA ILE A 348 5.29 18.67 -21.24
C ILE A 348 4.14 19.67 -21.27
N TYR A 349 4.44 20.91 -21.62
CA TYR A 349 3.43 21.96 -21.69
C TYR A 349 2.55 21.75 -22.93
N GLN A 350 1.29 21.32 -22.73
CA GLN A 350 0.39 20.90 -23.81
C GLN A 350 0.12 21.98 -24.88
N GLN A 351 0.31 23.26 -24.55
CA GLN A 351 0.07 24.36 -25.49
C GLN A 351 1.32 24.76 -26.29
N GLN A 352 2.50 24.22 -25.96
CA GLN A 352 3.75 24.50 -26.67
C GLN A 352 4.46 23.20 -27.03
N LEU A 353 4.18 22.73 -28.24
CA LEU A 353 4.53 21.41 -28.73
C LEU A 353 5.52 21.44 -29.91
N ASN A 354 6.22 22.57 -30.06
CA ASN A 354 7.22 22.80 -31.10
C ASN A 354 8.61 23.01 -30.47
N TRP A 355 9.63 22.95 -31.30
CA TRP A 355 10.99 23.38 -30.97
C TRP A 355 10.97 24.82 -30.47
N VAL A 356 11.62 25.06 -29.34
CA VAL A 356 11.78 26.38 -28.74
C VAL A 356 13.24 26.66 -28.44
N ASP A 357 13.58 27.91 -28.20
CA ASP A 357 14.85 28.26 -27.58
C ASP A 357 14.83 27.95 -26.07
N TYR A 358 16.02 27.92 -25.45
CA TYR A 358 16.16 27.60 -24.02
C TYR A 358 15.40 28.55 -23.09
N ASN A 359 15.42 29.86 -23.36
CA ASN A 359 14.78 30.84 -22.46
C ASN A 359 13.26 30.66 -22.46
N THR A 360 12.70 30.35 -23.62
CA THR A 360 11.29 29.97 -23.75
C THR A 360 11.01 28.68 -22.97
N ALA A 361 11.84 27.64 -23.13
CA ALA A 361 11.68 26.37 -22.40
C ALA A 361 11.73 26.55 -20.87
N GLU A 362 12.71 27.31 -20.38
CA GLU A 362 12.87 27.62 -18.96
C GLU A 362 11.69 28.45 -18.42
N SER A 363 11.22 29.44 -19.19
CA SER A 363 10.05 30.25 -18.82
C SER A 363 8.78 29.41 -18.68
N LEU A 364 8.58 28.41 -19.56
CA LEU A 364 7.42 27.52 -19.50
C LEU A 364 7.40 26.66 -18.24
N CYS A 365 8.54 26.11 -17.82
CA CYS A 365 8.60 25.30 -16.60
C CYS A 365 8.47 26.16 -15.34
N THR A 366 9.18 27.30 -15.31
CA THR A 366 9.16 28.20 -14.14
C THR A 366 7.80 28.89 -13.94
N ALA A 367 7.01 29.10 -15.01
CA ALA A 367 5.64 29.60 -14.91
C ALA A 367 4.71 28.70 -14.06
N ASN A 368 5.04 27.41 -13.92
CA ASN A 368 4.33 26.47 -13.06
C ASN A 368 5.05 26.18 -11.73
N ASN A 369 6.06 27.00 -11.37
CA ASN A 369 6.94 26.79 -10.23
C ASN A 369 7.70 25.45 -10.28
N ASP A 370 7.99 24.98 -11.50
CA ASP A 370 8.74 23.78 -11.81
C ASP A 370 10.05 24.15 -12.53
N ARG A 371 10.82 23.16 -13.00
CA ARG A 371 12.11 23.42 -13.68
C ARG A 371 12.31 22.50 -14.89
N LEU A 372 13.31 22.83 -15.71
CA LEU A 372 13.86 21.86 -16.65
C LEU A 372 14.54 20.71 -15.85
N PRO A 373 14.52 19.48 -16.35
CA PRO A 373 15.21 18.36 -15.73
C PRO A 373 16.73 18.48 -15.89
N SER A 374 17.47 17.79 -15.03
CA SER A 374 18.88 17.45 -15.29
C SER A 374 18.96 16.30 -16.28
N ARG A 375 20.14 16.11 -16.87
CA ARG A 375 20.46 14.92 -17.67
C ARG A 375 20.29 13.63 -16.86
N ALA A 376 20.75 13.60 -15.60
CA ALA A 376 20.67 12.43 -14.73
C ALA A 376 19.22 12.02 -14.38
N GLU A 377 18.30 12.98 -14.34
CA GLU A 377 16.87 12.69 -14.14
C GLU A 377 16.21 12.11 -15.39
N LEU A 378 16.80 12.32 -16.57
CA LEU A 378 16.30 11.79 -17.83
C LEU A 378 16.97 10.46 -18.23
N THR A 379 18.27 10.29 -18.00
CA THR A 379 19.05 9.16 -18.52
C THR A 379 20.22 8.81 -17.59
N ASN A 380 20.65 7.55 -17.62
CA ASN A 380 21.90 7.07 -17.04
C ASN A 380 22.98 6.80 -18.10
N SER A 381 22.94 7.53 -19.21
CA SER A 381 24.10 7.62 -20.11
C SER A 381 25.36 7.96 -19.32
N PHE A 382 26.52 7.47 -19.74
CA PHE A 382 27.79 7.87 -19.14
C PHE A 382 28.03 9.38 -19.23
N LEU A 383 27.36 10.06 -20.18
CA LEU A 383 27.38 11.51 -20.34
C LEU A 383 26.30 12.24 -19.51
N ALA A 384 25.51 11.53 -18.71
CA ALA A 384 24.48 12.15 -17.87
C ALA A 384 25.09 13.04 -16.77
N THR A 385 26.29 12.71 -16.30
CA THR A 385 27.03 13.49 -15.29
C THR A 385 28.39 13.97 -15.78
N GLY A 386 28.88 13.42 -16.90
CA GLY A 386 30.16 13.79 -17.49
C GLY A 386 30.13 15.12 -18.25
N VAL A 387 31.31 15.69 -18.49
CA VAL A 387 31.46 16.83 -19.41
C VAL A 387 31.54 16.32 -20.84
N THR A 388 30.79 16.92 -21.74
CA THR A 388 30.88 16.65 -23.18
C THR A 388 30.72 17.92 -24.00
N ASN A 389 31.38 17.96 -25.16
CA ASN A 389 31.20 18.94 -26.22
C ASN A 389 30.58 18.29 -27.46
N ASN A 390 30.03 17.08 -27.31
CA ASN A 390 29.49 16.32 -28.42
C ASN A 390 28.15 16.89 -28.91
N GLU A 391 28.09 17.21 -30.18
CA GLU A 391 26.86 17.64 -30.87
C GLU A 391 26.26 16.49 -31.71
N ASN A 392 26.96 15.36 -31.86
CA ASN A 392 26.48 14.22 -32.65
C ASN A 392 25.41 13.44 -31.88
N TRP A 393 24.30 13.15 -32.56
CA TRP A 393 23.16 12.44 -31.97
C TRP A 393 23.46 10.97 -31.62
N TYR A 394 24.44 10.35 -32.29
CA TYR A 394 24.80 8.94 -32.11
C TYR A 394 26.26 8.78 -31.77
N ILE A 395 26.53 8.38 -30.52
CA ILE A 395 27.86 8.00 -30.05
C ILE A 395 27.77 6.64 -29.36
N PRO A 396 28.73 5.73 -29.60
CA PRO A 396 28.83 4.49 -28.82
C PRO A 396 28.83 4.76 -27.32
N GLN A 397 28.04 3.96 -26.60
CA GLN A 397 27.80 4.02 -25.16
C GLN A 397 26.92 5.18 -24.67
N ASN A 398 26.52 6.14 -25.52
CA ASN A 398 25.79 7.34 -25.07
C ASN A 398 24.30 7.11 -24.73
N GLY A 399 23.78 5.90 -24.78
CA GLY A 399 22.36 5.69 -24.45
C GLY A 399 22.07 5.38 -22.98
N TYR A 400 20.81 5.09 -22.65
CA TYR A 400 20.43 4.59 -21.35
C TYR A 400 20.73 3.09 -21.18
N LYS A 401 20.78 2.67 -19.92
CA LYS A 401 20.76 1.30 -19.43
C LYS A 401 19.48 1.12 -18.61
N ARG A 402 18.74 0.03 -18.80
CA ARG A 402 17.53 -0.23 -18.00
C ARG A 402 17.89 -0.41 -16.53
N ALA A 403 17.43 0.49 -15.68
CA ALA A 403 17.68 0.49 -14.25
C ALA A 403 16.59 1.28 -13.51
N ILE A 404 16.32 0.91 -12.26
CA ILE A 404 15.38 1.58 -11.37
C ILE A 404 16.13 2.73 -10.68
N GLY A 405 15.52 3.92 -10.62
CA GLY A 405 16.07 5.08 -9.92
C GLY A 405 17.15 5.84 -10.68
N GLU A 406 17.46 5.46 -11.93
CA GLU A 406 18.56 6.05 -12.72
C GLU A 406 18.04 6.88 -13.91
N GLY A 407 16.88 7.51 -13.76
CA GLY A 407 16.32 8.44 -14.74
C GLY A 407 15.13 7.91 -15.54
N LEU A 408 14.36 8.84 -16.09
CA LEU A 408 13.10 8.59 -16.80
C LEU A 408 13.23 7.53 -17.90
N ILE A 409 14.19 7.68 -18.79
CA ILE A 409 14.33 6.82 -19.98
C ILE A 409 14.96 5.48 -19.59
N SER A 410 15.80 5.43 -18.55
CA SER A 410 16.32 4.21 -17.93
C SER A 410 15.18 3.32 -17.39
N GLU A 411 14.17 3.94 -16.79
CA GLU A 411 13.00 3.24 -16.26
C GLU A 411 12.00 2.84 -17.35
N TRP A 412 11.55 3.80 -18.14
CA TRP A 412 10.44 3.60 -19.08
C TRP A 412 10.89 3.08 -20.45
N GLY A 413 12.17 3.23 -20.78
CA GLY A 413 12.73 2.95 -22.09
C GLY A 413 12.47 4.10 -23.06
N LYS A 414 12.45 3.77 -24.36
CA LYS A 414 12.08 4.69 -25.44
C LYS A 414 10.73 5.32 -25.11
N LEU A 415 10.66 6.64 -25.00
CA LEU A 415 9.40 7.28 -24.69
C LEU A 415 8.49 7.32 -25.93
N TYR A 416 9.05 7.41 -27.14
CA TYR A 416 8.31 7.59 -28.40
C TYR A 416 7.09 6.66 -28.60
N PRO A 417 7.12 5.36 -28.23
CA PRO A 417 5.95 4.50 -28.35
C PRO A 417 4.79 4.84 -27.40
N TYR A 418 5.02 5.70 -26.40
CA TYR A 418 3.96 6.32 -25.59
C TYR A 418 3.36 7.58 -26.28
N ALA A 419 3.76 7.94 -27.51
CA ALA A 419 3.10 8.98 -28.32
C ALA A 419 1.98 8.42 -29.22
N PRO A 420 0.83 9.11 -29.31
CA PRO A 420 -0.33 8.62 -30.05
C PRO A 420 -0.12 8.52 -31.57
N ASN A 421 0.71 9.40 -32.13
CA ASN A 421 1.04 9.40 -33.56
C ASN A 421 2.54 9.32 -33.72
N GLY A 422 3.04 8.10 -33.81
CA GLY A 422 4.22 7.91 -34.64
C GLY A 422 3.92 8.37 -36.06
N ILE A 423 4.95 8.75 -36.80
CA ILE A 423 4.89 9.20 -38.21
C ILE A 423 4.18 8.17 -39.13
N ASP A 424 3.88 6.96 -38.64
CA ASP A 424 3.34 5.83 -39.37
C ASP A 424 1.84 5.53 -39.19
N ASN A 425 1.08 6.25 -38.33
CA ASN A 425 -0.37 6.01 -38.12
C ASN A 425 -0.72 4.52 -37.89
N SER A 426 0.19 3.72 -37.33
CA SER A 426 0.12 2.25 -37.40
C SER A 426 -0.89 1.58 -36.46
N GLY A 427 -1.80 2.34 -35.83
CA GLY A 427 -2.89 1.75 -35.05
C GLY A 427 -2.43 0.92 -33.85
N ARG A 428 -1.35 1.33 -33.18
CA ARG A 428 -0.79 0.62 -32.02
C ARG A 428 -1.72 0.75 -30.81
N ASP A 429 -2.18 -0.39 -30.30
CA ASP A 429 -3.23 -0.56 -29.28
C ASP A 429 -3.02 0.21 -27.96
N MET A 430 -1.78 0.57 -27.59
CA MET A 430 -1.52 1.40 -26.40
C MET A 430 -2.14 2.81 -26.45
N MET A 431 -2.54 3.26 -27.65
CA MET A 431 -2.92 4.65 -27.92
C MET A 431 -4.28 4.82 -28.59
N LYS A 432 -5.07 3.73 -28.73
CA LYS A 432 -6.38 3.75 -29.41
C LYS A 432 -7.37 4.77 -28.84
N ASP A 433 -7.23 5.10 -27.54
CA ASP A 433 -8.18 5.92 -26.78
C ASP A 433 -7.62 7.27 -26.30
N ILE A 434 -6.52 7.77 -26.87
CA ILE A 434 -5.86 9.02 -26.42
C ILE A 434 -6.30 10.24 -27.22
N THR A 435 -6.45 11.38 -26.53
CA THR A 435 -6.92 12.65 -27.10
C THR A 435 -5.84 13.36 -27.94
N ASP A 436 -6.29 14.25 -28.84
CA ASP A 436 -5.45 14.93 -29.82
C ASP A 436 -4.33 15.83 -29.25
N SER A 437 -4.43 16.28 -28.00
CA SER A 437 -3.47 17.20 -27.37
C SER A 437 -2.16 16.53 -26.93
N LEU A 438 -2.13 15.20 -26.75
CA LEU A 438 -0.94 14.43 -26.34
C LEU A 438 -0.02 14.01 -27.51
N LYS A 439 -0.40 14.34 -28.76
CA LYS A 439 0.28 13.91 -30.01
C LYS A 439 1.74 14.34 -30.15
N HIS A 440 2.21 15.30 -29.36
CA HIS A 440 3.58 15.84 -29.43
C HIS A 440 4.41 15.59 -28.17
N PHE A 441 3.85 14.88 -27.18
CA PHE A 441 4.54 14.51 -25.94
C PHE A 441 5.79 13.66 -26.22
N VAL A 442 5.88 13.06 -27.41
CA VAL A 442 6.98 12.18 -27.75
C VAL A 442 7.35 12.21 -29.23
N ALA A 443 7.86 13.37 -29.65
CA ALA A 443 8.66 13.44 -30.87
C ALA A 443 9.93 12.59 -30.70
N TYR A 444 10.40 12.00 -31.81
CA TYR A 444 11.71 11.35 -31.92
C TYR A 444 12.80 12.42 -31.84
N ASP A 445 13.07 12.93 -30.63
CA ASP A 445 13.81 14.19 -30.49
C ASP A 445 14.45 14.42 -29.12
N PHE A 446 15.13 15.56 -29.02
CA PHE A 446 15.86 16.02 -27.85
C PHE A 446 15.06 17.00 -26.99
N TYR A 447 15.29 16.92 -25.68
CA TYR A 447 14.66 17.76 -24.67
C TYR A 447 15.72 18.52 -23.89
N PHE A 448 15.49 19.82 -23.68
CA PHE A 448 16.42 20.64 -22.90
C PHE A 448 16.60 20.13 -21.47
N THR A 449 17.82 20.30 -20.98
CA THR A 449 18.16 20.17 -19.57
C THR A 449 18.62 21.53 -19.03
N TYR A 450 18.55 21.74 -17.71
CA TYR A 450 19.00 23.01 -17.12
C TYR A 450 20.52 23.19 -17.13
N GLU A 451 21.29 22.15 -17.43
CA GLU A 451 22.75 22.16 -17.30
C GLU A 451 23.43 22.93 -18.46
N LEU A 452 24.44 23.73 -18.10
CA LEU A 452 25.30 24.43 -19.05
C LEU A 452 26.37 23.49 -19.61
N SER A 453 26.58 23.54 -20.91
CA SER A 453 27.74 22.91 -21.54
C SER A 453 28.98 23.81 -21.43
N GLN A 454 30.16 23.25 -21.69
CA GLN A 454 31.40 24.03 -21.80
C GLN A 454 31.58 24.70 -23.17
N LEU A 455 30.72 24.37 -24.15
CA LEU A 455 30.78 24.97 -25.47
C LEU A 455 30.14 26.35 -25.48
N GLN A 456 30.88 27.31 -26.02
CA GLN A 456 30.39 28.64 -26.30
C GLN A 456 30.31 28.86 -27.80
N ASN A 457 29.18 29.37 -28.28
CA ASN A 457 29.02 29.82 -29.66
C ASN A 457 28.68 31.31 -29.66
N ASN A 458 29.54 32.14 -30.27
CA ASN A 458 29.38 33.59 -30.31
C ASN A 458 29.12 34.25 -28.94
N GLY A 459 29.77 33.75 -27.88
CA GLY A 459 29.61 34.23 -26.50
C GLY A 459 28.41 33.67 -25.74
N TRP A 460 27.55 32.87 -26.38
CA TRP A 460 26.45 32.16 -25.75
C TRP A 460 26.88 30.77 -25.31
N THR A 461 26.62 30.42 -24.05
CA THR A 461 26.90 29.07 -23.54
C THR A 461 25.77 28.14 -23.96
N ARG A 462 26.11 27.08 -24.71
CA ARG A 462 25.15 26.07 -25.14
C ARG A 462 24.70 25.20 -23.97
N ARG A 463 23.55 24.56 -24.10
CA ARG A 463 22.94 23.71 -23.06
C ARG A 463 22.98 22.26 -23.47
N TYR A 464 22.86 21.36 -22.51
CA TYR A 464 22.71 19.94 -22.82
C TYR A 464 21.24 19.60 -23.13
N SER A 465 21.04 18.61 -24.00
CA SER A 465 19.74 18.00 -24.24
C SER A 465 19.85 16.47 -24.21
N VAL A 466 18.71 15.81 -23.94
CA VAL A 466 18.60 14.35 -23.89
C VAL A 466 17.57 13.86 -24.89
N GLY A 467 17.96 12.89 -25.73
CA GLY A 467 17.08 12.27 -26.71
C GLY A 467 16.07 11.31 -26.06
N SER A 468 14.79 11.46 -26.35
CA SER A 468 13.68 10.67 -25.77
C SER A 468 13.65 9.19 -26.17
N VAL A 469 14.47 8.83 -27.16
CA VAL A 469 14.52 7.48 -27.74
C VAL A 469 15.64 6.69 -27.10
N GLU A 470 16.88 7.14 -27.21
CA GLU A 470 18.02 6.36 -26.73
C GLU A 470 18.56 6.87 -25.40
N GLY A 471 18.08 8.01 -24.89
CA GLY A 471 18.67 8.65 -23.72
C GLY A 471 20.04 9.26 -24.01
N ASN A 472 20.33 9.58 -25.29
CA ASN A 472 21.58 10.17 -25.72
C ASN A 472 21.72 11.61 -25.22
N VAL A 473 22.89 11.94 -24.67
CA VAL A 473 23.22 13.30 -24.26
C VAL A 473 24.00 14.00 -25.35
N ILE A 474 23.56 15.19 -25.74
CA ILE A 474 24.28 16.08 -26.67
C ILE A 474 24.37 17.49 -26.11
N VAL A 475 25.27 18.29 -26.67
CA VAL A 475 25.20 19.75 -26.59
C VAL A 475 24.23 20.22 -27.67
N GLU A 476 23.13 20.84 -27.25
CA GLU A 476 22.09 21.30 -28.14
C GLU A 476 22.57 22.53 -28.93
N PRO A 477 22.61 22.48 -30.28
CA PRO A 477 23.08 23.60 -31.08
C PRO A 477 22.23 24.86 -30.93
N ASP A 478 20.89 24.76 -31.00
CA ASP A 478 20.02 25.93 -31.16
C ASP A 478 18.64 25.80 -30.48
N SER A 479 17.90 24.71 -30.68
CA SER A 479 16.53 24.54 -30.19
C SER A 479 16.24 23.09 -29.82
N ALA A 480 15.29 22.86 -28.91
CA ALA A 480 14.85 21.53 -28.51
C ALA A 480 13.40 21.57 -28.02
N PHE A 481 12.83 20.40 -27.71
CA PHE A 481 11.56 20.30 -27.01
C PHE A 481 11.70 20.63 -25.52
N THR A 482 10.59 21.02 -24.91
CA THR A 482 10.54 21.35 -23.48
C THR A 482 9.92 20.20 -22.70
N MET A 483 10.64 19.69 -21.70
CA MET A 483 10.11 18.83 -20.65
C MET A 483 10.36 19.53 -19.31
N CYS A 484 9.36 19.49 -18.44
CA CYS A 484 9.43 20.05 -17.10
C CYS A 484 9.39 18.93 -16.07
N VAL A 485 10.02 19.17 -14.92
CA VAL A 485 10.01 18.30 -13.76
C VAL A 485 9.57 19.08 -12.52
N LYS A 486 8.66 18.49 -11.75
CA LYS A 486 8.12 19.13 -10.53
C LYS A 486 9.03 19.02 -9.32
N TYR A 487 9.58 17.84 -9.09
CA TYR A 487 10.40 17.52 -7.93
C TYR A 487 11.42 16.46 -8.28
#